data_AF-A0A4P6F7R4-F1
#
_entry.id   AF-A0A4P6F7R4-F1
#
_cell.length_a   1.000
_cell.length_b   1.000
_cell.length_c   1.000
_cell.angle_alpha   90.00
_cell.angle_beta   90.00
_cell.angle_gamma   90.00
#
_symmetry.space_group_name_H-M   'P 1'
#
loop_
_entity.id
_entity.type
_entity.pdbx_description
1 polymer ?
#
loop_
_entity_poly.entity_id
_entity_poly.type
_entity_poly.pdbx_seq_one_letter_code
_entity_poly.pdbx_strand_id
1 'polypeptide(L)'
;MASRMRKPDPEGPRVLLAGDAADLPAMRQRLGECDPRTAGIVFVEVLSPLQIVRLDGPAGVAVHWLFRERRRGPIALRGEVLVGAVDAWLDEWMRADGGTRIEIWLGARTSSIVNAYARDLEHELAATS
;
A
#
# COMPACT_ATOMS: atom_id res chain seq x y z
N MET A 1 -32.89 9.72 15.48
CA MET A 1 -32.18 10.53 14.46
C MET A 1 -31.02 9.70 13.92
N ALA A 2 -31.15 9.14 12.71
CA ALA A 2 -30.03 8.45 12.06
C ALA A 2 -29.16 9.51 11.40
N SER A 3 -28.02 9.83 12.02
CA SER A 3 -26.98 10.62 11.36
C SER A 3 -26.41 9.76 10.25
N ARG A 4 -26.79 10.01 9.00
CA ARG A 4 -26.08 9.46 7.84
C ARG A 4 -24.71 10.13 7.86
N MET A 5 -23.73 9.44 8.43
CA MET A 5 -22.34 9.86 8.35
C MET A 5 -21.95 9.80 6.88
N ARG A 6 -22.06 10.93 6.17
CA ARG A 6 -21.53 11.08 4.83
C ARG A 6 -20.03 10.81 4.95
N LYS A 7 -19.55 9.69 4.41
CA LYS A 7 -18.13 9.43 4.24
C LYS A 7 -17.58 10.69 3.55
N PRO A 8 -16.62 11.41 4.12
CA PRO A 8 -16.09 12.60 3.47
C PRO A 8 -15.68 12.18 2.06
N ASP A 9 -16.14 12.92 1.07
CA ASP A 9 -15.62 12.76 -0.28
C ASP A 9 -14.12 13.01 -0.18
N PRO A 10 -13.25 12.06 -0.56
CA PRO A 10 -11.83 12.22 -0.35
C PRO A 10 -11.29 13.16 -1.42
N GLU A 11 -11.44 14.46 -1.20
CA GLU A 11 -10.87 15.51 -2.04
C GLU A 11 -9.34 15.63 -1.85
N GLY A 12 -8.61 14.54 -2.10
CA GLY A 12 -7.15 14.53 -2.05
C GLY A 12 -6.56 13.41 -2.89
N PRO A 13 -5.38 13.63 -3.52
CA PRO A 13 -4.66 12.58 -4.22
C PRO A 13 -4.43 11.40 -3.26
N ARG A 14 -4.79 10.20 -3.72
CA ARG A 14 -4.56 8.99 -2.94
C ARG A 14 -3.26 8.35 -3.34
N VAL A 15 -2.41 8.06 -2.36
CA VAL A 15 -1.18 7.28 -2.59
C VAL A 15 -1.34 5.86 -2.05
N LEU A 16 -0.83 4.89 -2.78
CA LEU A 16 -0.49 3.56 -2.28
C LEU A 16 1.00 3.37 -2.43
N LEU A 17 1.73 3.26 -1.32
CA LEU A 17 3.14 2.88 -1.31
C LEU A 17 3.27 1.48 -0.71
N ALA A 18 3.83 0.53 -1.45
CA ALA A 18 3.97 -0.84 -0.99
C ALA A 18 5.37 -1.36 -1.23
N GLY A 19 5.96 -2.06 -0.28
CA GLY A 19 7.30 -2.64 -0.40
C GLY A 19 7.69 -3.40 0.86
N ASP A 20 8.98 -3.69 1.01
CA ASP A 20 9.51 -4.42 2.16
C ASP A 20 10.58 -3.64 2.94
N ALA A 21 11.19 -4.28 3.94
CA ALA A 21 12.22 -3.64 4.77
C ALA A 21 13.37 -3.00 3.97
N ALA A 22 13.73 -3.54 2.79
CA ALA A 22 14.79 -2.97 1.96
C ALA A 22 14.37 -1.65 1.28
N ASP A 23 13.07 -1.40 1.16
CA ASP A 23 12.49 -0.24 0.51
C ASP A 23 12.30 0.97 1.44
N LEU A 24 12.51 0.80 2.75
CA LEU A 24 12.30 1.85 3.75
C LEU A 24 12.98 3.20 3.41
N PRO A 25 14.22 3.26 2.90
CA PRO A 25 14.81 4.52 2.47
C PRO A 25 14.03 5.21 1.35
N ALA A 26 13.61 4.46 0.33
CA ALA A 26 12.85 4.99 -0.80
C ALA A 26 11.43 5.43 -0.39
N MET A 27 10.81 4.72 0.56
CA MET A 27 9.52 5.09 1.14
C MET A 27 9.60 6.38 1.95
N ARG A 28 10.63 6.55 2.78
CA ARG A 28 10.85 7.79 3.55
C ARG A 28 10.96 9.00 2.64
N GLN A 29 11.73 8.87 1.55
CA GLN A 29 11.87 9.93 0.57
C GLN A 29 10.51 10.31 -0.04
N ARG A 30 9.77 9.33 -0.56
CA ARG A 30 8.45 9.57 -1.17
C ARG A 30 7.44 10.19 -0.22
N LEU A 31 7.39 9.70 1.02
CA LEU A 31 6.52 10.28 2.06
C LEU A 31 6.90 11.72 2.40
N GLY A 32 8.20 12.05 2.36
CA GLY A 32 8.69 13.43 2.56
C GLY A 32 8.40 14.38 1.39
N GLU A 33 8.18 13.84 0.19
CA GLU A 33 7.83 14.61 -1.02
C GLU A 33 6.31 14.81 -1.17
N CYS A 34 5.50 14.08 -0.42
CA CYS A 34 4.04 14.17 -0.47
C CYS A 34 3.51 15.51 0.08
N ASP A 35 2.44 16.03 -0.53
CA ASP A 35 1.68 17.15 0.03
C ASP A 35 1.13 16.78 1.43
N PRO A 36 1.14 17.70 2.42
CA PRO A 36 0.61 17.43 3.76
C PRO A 36 -0.87 17.01 3.81
N ARG A 37 -1.66 17.32 2.77
CA ARG A 37 -3.06 16.93 2.60
C ARG A 37 -3.24 15.59 1.89
N THR A 38 -2.16 14.96 1.44
CA THR A 38 -2.21 13.63 0.83
C THR A 38 -2.83 12.63 1.80
N ALA A 39 -3.78 11.85 1.28
CA ALA A 39 -4.36 10.72 1.98
C ALA A 39 -3.87 9.43 1.31
N GLY A 40 -3.85 8.31 2.04
CA GLY A 40 -3.42 7.07 1.42
C GLY A 40 -3.03 5.98 2.39
N ILE A 41 -2.31 5.00 1.86
CA ILE A 41 -1.85 3.84 2.61
C ILE A 41 -0.42 3.48 2.25
N VAL A 42 0.33 3.03 3.25
CA VAL A 42 1.64 2.44 3.11
C VAL A 42 1.59 1.01 3.64
N PHE A 43 2.00 0.04 2.84
CA PHE A 43 2.22 -1.33 3.26
C PHE A 43 3.71 -1.64 3.31
N VAL A 44 4.20 -2.09 4.46
CA VAL A 44 5.60 -2.50 4.63
C VAL A 44 5.65 -3.95 5.09
N GLU A 45 6.10 -4.85 4.21
CA GLU A 45 6.36 -6.24 4.56
C GLU A 45 7.69 -6.37 5.30
N VAL A 46 7.64 -7.00 6.47
CA VAL A 46 8.80 -7.33 7.28
C VAL A 46 8.70 -8.77 7.76
N LEU A 47 9.83 -9.36 8.19
CA LEU A 47 9.82 -10.70 8.76
C LEU A 47 9.02 -10.72 10.05
N SER A 48 9.29 -9.80 10.98
CA SER A 48 8.68 -9.77 12.32
C SER A 48 8.54 -8.34 12.88
N PRO A 49 7.80 -8.16 13.98
CA PRO A 49 7.62 -6.85 14.62
C PRO A 49 8.92 -6.15 15.07
N LEU A 50 10.02 -6.88 15.22
CA LEU A 50 11.32 -6.31 15.61
C LEU A 50 11.91 -5.36 14.55
N GLN A 51 11.41 -5.41 13.32
CA GLN A 51 11.85 -4.55 12.22
C GLN A 51 10.99 -3.30 12.04
N ILE A 52 9.98 -3.09 12.89
CA ILE A 52 9.16 -1.87 12.85
C ILE A 52 10.06 -0.68 13.16
N VAL A 53 10.00 0.32 12.30
CA VAL A 53 10.68 1.61 12.51
C VAL A 53 9.68 2.75 12.38
N ARG A 54 10.04 3.92 12.89
CA ARG A 54 9.25 5.14 12.65
C ARG A 54 9.31 5.52 11.17
N LEU A 55 8.15 5.64 10.53
CA LEU A 55 7.99 6.27 9.22
C LEU A 55 7.13 7.53 9.41
N ASP A 56 7.69 8.67 9.05
CA ASP A 56 7.00 9.97 9.09
C ASP A 56 6.40 10.26 7.71
N GLY A 57 5.25 10.96 7.71
CA GLY A 57 4.53 11.30 6.48
C GLY A 57 3.28 12.14 6.78
N PRO A 58 2.48 12.45 5.74
CA PRO A 58 1.23 13.19 5.89
C PRO A 58 0.27 12.49 6.86
N ALA A 59 -0.47 13.26 7.67
CA ALA A 59 -1.39 12.71 8.67
C ALA A 59 -2.53 11.86 8.06
N GLY A 60 -2.86 12.09 6.79
CA GLY A 60 -3.85 11.32 6.04
C GLY A 60 -3.35 9.98 5.49
N VAL A 61 -2.06 9.66 5.64
CA VAL A 61 -1.45 8.42 5.14
C VAL A 61 -1.27 7.42 6.28
N ALA A 62 -1.99 6.31 6.22
CA ALA A 62 -1.87 5.23 7.21
C ALA A 62 -0.70 4.30 6.87
N VAL A 63 0.07 3.89 7.89
CA VAL A 63 1.17 2.93 7.73
C VAL A 63 0.80 1.59 8.35
N HIS A 64 0.82 0.54 7.53
CA HIS A 64 0.50 -0.83 7.91
C HIS A 64 1.74 -1.72 7.76
N TRP A 65 2.14 -2.32 8.89
CA TRP A 65 3.23 -3.30 8.93
C TRP A 65 2.67 -4.70 8.72
N LEU A 66 3.19 -5.40 7.72
CA LEU A 66 2.78 -6.74 7.33
C LEU A 66 3.85 -7.73 7.76
N PHE A 67 3.49 -8.70 8.61
CA PHE A 67 4.44 -9.68 9.13
C PHE A 67 4.37 -10.98 8.35
N ARG A 68 5.53 -11.45 7.87
CA ARG A 68 5.64 -12.78 7.26
C ARG A 68 5.60 -13.88 8.32
N GLU A 69 6.16 -13.62 9.50
CA GLU A 69 6.02 -14.49 10.66
C GLU A 69 4.58 -14.44 11.19
N ARG A 70 4.03 -15.62 11.48
CA ARG A 70 2.68 -15.78 12.02
C ARG A 70 2.76 -16.55 13.33
N ARG A 71 1.78 -16.35 14.23
CA ARG A 71 1.70 -17.09 15.50
C ARG A 71 1.65 -18.61 15.33
N ARG A 72 1.11 -19.08 14.20
CA ARG A 72 1.02 -20.49 13.83
C ARG A 72 1.21 -20.62 12.32
N GLY A 73 1.85 -21.71 11.90
CA GLY A 73 2.12 -22.02 10.50
C GLY A 73 3.50 -21.57 10.03
N PRO A 74 3.85 -21.86 8.75
CA PRO A 74 5.12 -21.46 8.18
C PRO A 74 5.21 -19.94 8.00
N ILE A 75 6.45 -19.44 7.94
CA ILE A 75 6.74 -18.06 7.53
C ILE A 75 6.33 -17.92 6.05
N ALA A 76 5.55 -16.88 5.74
CA ALA A 76 5.15 -16.57 4.37
C ALA A 76 6.37 -16.28 3.48
N LEU A 77 6.27 -16.62 2.20
CA LEU A 77 7.29 -16.25 1.22
C LEU A 77 7.33 -14.73 1.06
N ARG A 78 8.52 -14.20 0.75
CA ARG A 78 8.72 -12.76 0.53
C ARG A 78 7.80 -12.26 -0.59
N GLY A 79 6.92 -11.32 -0.28
CA GLY A 79 5.96 -10.73 -1.19
C GLY A 79 4.55 -11.29 -1.12
N GLU A 80 4.31 -12.45 -0.49
CA GLU A 80 2.96 -13.04 -0.41
C GLU A 80 2.01 -12.17 0.40
N VAL A 81 2.46 -11.70 1.56
CA VAL A 81 1.62 -10.90 2.46
C VAL A 81 1.43 -9.50 1.87
N LEU A 82 2.49 -8.94 1.28
CA LEU A 82 2.44 -7.65 0.59
C LEU A 82 1.43 -7.66 -0.56
N VAL A 83 1.53 -8.63 -1.49
CA VAL A 83 0.64 -8.72 -2.65
C VAL A 83 -0.80 -8.88 -2.19
N GLY A 84 -1.08 -9.76 -1.24
CA GLY A 84 -2.44 -9.94 -0.73
C GLY A 84 -3.05 -8.68 -0.11
N ALA A 85 -2.24 -7.85 0.56
CA ALA A 85 -2.71 -6.59 1.14
C ALA A 85 -2.96 -5.51 0.06
N VAL A 86 -2.06 -5.40 -0.92
CA VAL A 86 -2.21 -4.47 -2.05
C VAL A 86 -3.44 -4.81 -2.88
N ASP A 87 -3.59 -6.09 -3.23
CA ASP A 87 -4.70 -6.59 -4.04
C ASP A 87 -6.05 -6.34 -3.38
N ALA A 88 -6.18 -6.69 -2.10
CA ALA A 88 -7.41 -6.45 -1.33
C ALA A 88 -7.76 -4.95 -1.22
N TRP A 89 -6.75 -4.08 -1.07
CA TRP A 89 -6.98 -2.64 -1.00
C TRP A 89 -7.40 -2.08 -2.36
N LEU A 90 -6.75 -2.50 -3.45
CA LEU A 90 -7.12 -2.08 -4.80
C LEU A 90 -8.53 -2.56 -5.17
N ASP A 91 -8.91 -3.78 -4.81
CA ASP A 91 -10.26 -4.30 -5.03
C ASP A 91 -11.34 -3.46 -4.30
N GLU A 92 -11.05 -2.98 -3.09
CA GLU A 92 -11.98 -2.12 -2.33
C GLU A 92 -12.12 -0.72 -2.96
N TRP A 93 -11.03 -0.15 -3.46
CA TRP A 93 -10.98 1.25 -3.89
C TRP A 93 -11.15 1.47 -5.39
N MET A 94 -10.74 0.53 -6.25
CA MET A 94 -10.88 0.65 -7.70
C MET A 94 -12.26 0.21 -8.21
N ARG A 95 -12.98 -0.65 -7.48
CA ARG A 95 -14.33 -1.10 -7.85
C ARG A 95 -15.46 -0.23 -7.29
N ALA A 96 -15.13 0.74 -6.42
CA ALA A 96 -16.09 1.71 -5.93
C ALA A 96 -16.35 2.77 -7.03
N ASP A 97 -17.59 2.83 -7.54
CA ASP A 97 -18.03 3.77 -8.57
C ASP A 97 -17.58 5.23 -8.25
N GLY A 98 -16.52 5.72 -8.89
CA GLY A 98 -16.11 7.13 -8.78
C GLY A 98 -14.61 7.45 -8.75
N GLY A 99 -13.87 7.13 -9.82
CA GLY A 99 -12.88 8.03 -10.45
C GLY A 99 -11.73 8.65 -9.64
N THR A 100 -11.41 8.20 -8.42
CA THR A 100 -10.29 8.75 -7.66
C THR A 100 -8.98 8.26 -8.25
N ARG A 101 -8.15 9.17 -8.80
CA ARG A 101 -6.81 8.84 -9.26
C ARG A 101 -5.94 8.44 -8.07
N ILE A 102 -5.46 7.20 -8.09
CA ILE A 102 -4.51 6.68 -7.11
C ILE A 102 -3.11 6.69 -7.74
N GLU A 103 -2.14 7.29 -7.05
CA GLU A 103 -0.73 7.13 -7.36
C GLU A 103 -0.22 5.86 -6.67
N ILE A 104 0.23 4.90 -7.47
CA ILE A 104 0.71 3.61 -6.99
C ILE A 104 2.24 3.55 -7.12
N TRP A 105 2.90 3.18 -6.04
CA TRP A 105 4.30 2.80 -6.04
C TRP A 105 4.49 1.45 -5.37
N LEU A 106 5.09 0.51 -6.11
CA LEU A 106 5.34 -0.86 -5.67
C LEU A 106 6.84 -1.19 -5.74
N GLY A 107 7.48 -1.25 -4.57
CA GLY A 107 8.83 -1.72 -4.33
C GLY A 107 8.94 -3.24 -4.32
N ALA A 108 9.91 -3.77 -3.59
CA ALA A 108 10.18 -5.20 -3.39
C ALA A 108 10.29 -6.02 -4.69
N ARG A 109 10.62 -5.37 -5.82
CA ARG A 109 10.66 -5.97 -7.17
C ARG A 109 11.74 -7.06 -7.34
N THR A 110 12.63 -7.23 -6.36
CA THR A 110 13.53 -8.39 -6.31
C THR A 110 12.84 -9.68 -5.86
N SER A 111 11.63 -9.60 -5.28
CA SER A 111 10.77 -10.77 -5.07
C SER A 111 10.11 -11.15 -6.39
N SER A 112 10.18 -12.43 -6.76
CA SER A 112 9.50 -12.94 -7.95
C SER A 112 7.98 -12.79 -7.87
N ILE A 113 7.41 -12.91 -6.68
CA ILE A 113 5.96 -12.78 -6.43
C ILE A 113 5.52 -11.34 -6.67
N VAL A 114 6.20 -10.38 -6.04
CA VAL A 114 5.88 -8.95 -6.21
C VAL A 114 6.13 -8.50 -7.65
N ASN A 115 7.21 -8.96 -8.28
CA ASN A 115 7.52 -8.59 -9.65
C ASN A 115 6.55 -9.19 -10.68
N ALA A 116 6.01 -10.39 -10.44
CA ALA A 116 4.94 -10.94 -11.27
C ALA A 116 3.68 -10.09 -11.12
N TYR A 117 3.22 -9.87 -9.89
CA TYR A 117 2.03 -9.06 -9.61
C TYR A 117 2.13 -7.65 -10.19
N ALA A 118 3.27 -6.98 -10.03
CA ALA A 118 3.47 -5.63 -10.55
C ALA A 118 3.32 -5.55 -12.07
N ARG A 119 3.81 -6.55 -12.81
CA ARG A 119 3.67 -6.59 -14.28
C ARG A 119 2.22 -6.79 -14.69
N ASP A 120 1.51 -7.66 -13.98
CA ASP A 120 0.09 -7.91 -14.24
C ASP A 120 -0.75 -6.65 -13.98
N LEU A 121 -0.49 -5.95 -12.87
CA LEU A 121 -1.13 -4.68 -12.52
C LEU A 121 -0.81 -3.57 -13.54
N GLU A 122 0.46 -3.44 -13.95
CA GLU A 122 0.87 -2.48 -14.99
C GLU A 122 0.12 -2.72 -16.31
N HIS A 123 -0.08 -3.99 -16.70
CA HIS A 123 -0.85 -4.35 -17.88
C HIS A 123 -2.35 -4.01 -17.74
N GLU A 124 -2.95 -4.26 -16.58
CA GLU A 124 -4.36 -3.93 -16.31
C GLU A 124 -4.62 -2.42 -16.35
N LEU A 125 -3.75 -1.64 -15.72
CA LEU A 125 -3.84 -0.17 -15.72
C LEU A 125 -3.66 0.42 -17.12
N ALA A 126 -2.77 -0.16 -17.92
CA ALA A 126 -2.57 0.25 -19.32
C ALA A 126 -3.77 -0.09 -20.21
N ALA A 127 -4.48 -1.20 -19.94
CA ALA A 127 -5.68 -1.59 -20.69
C ALA A 127 -6.92 -0.73 -20.37
N THR A 128 -6.90 -0.02 -19.24
CA THR A 128 -8.01 0.80 -18.74
C THR A 128 -7.82 2.31 -19.03
N SER A 129 -6.67 2.69 -19.60
CA SER A 129 -6.28 4.09 -19.91
C SER A 129 -6.66 4.54 -21.32
#